data_AF-F1YK23-F1
#
_entry.id   AF-F1YK23-F1
#
_cell.length_a   1.000
_cell.length_b   1.000
_cell.length_c   1.000
_cell.angle_alpha   90.00
_cell.angle_beta   90.00
_cell.angle_gamma   90.00
#
_symmetry.space_group_name_H-M   'P 1'
#
loop_
_entity.id
_entity.type
_entity.pdbx_description
1 polymer ?
#
loop_
_entity_poly.entity_id
_entity_poly.type
_entity_poly.pdbx_seq_one_letter_code
_entity_poly.pdbx_strand_id
1 'polypeptide(L)'
;MQTGTVLISKVVAEGIRDGRITAQYRRWDAPRVKPGSTQLTAAGVVRFTRVAKVADVDRISDRAARAAGMKDAAALRRALTPKPDRKPSERGSKGGHTVYRINLEWAGEDPRIALRAQVPTRDELTEIAGRLDRLDRRPSGPWTRDILEWIRDNPQVVSKELAAIRGVELLPMKVDIRKLKALGLTISHDVGYELSPRGAAYLDSLPPR
;
A
#
# COMPACT_ATOMS: atom_id res chain seq x y z
N MET A 1 -6.28 -13.60 6.18
CA MET A 1 -5.05 -13.87 5.38
C MET A 1 -4.60 -12.57 4.74
N GLN A 2 -3.44 -12.02 5.10
CA GLN A 2 -2.88 -10.84 4.43
C GLN A 2 -2.49 -11.20 2.99
N THR A 3 -3.09 -10.53 2.01
CA THR A 3 -2.62 -10.54 0.62
C THR A 3 -1.21 -9.95 0.61
N GLY A 4 -0.24 -10.66 0.08
CA GLY A 4 1.14 -10.18 0.03
C GLY A 4 1.23 -9.00 -0.93
N THR A 5 1.71 -7.85 -0.44
CA THR A 5 2.02 -6.70 -1.29
C THR A 5 3.17 -7.05 -2.23
N VAL A 6 3.00 -6.83 -3.52
CA VAL A 6 4.06 -6.98 -4.51
C VAL A 6 4.60 -5.60 -4.85
N LEU A 7 5.91 -5.46 -4.97
CA LEU A 7 6.48 -4.19 -5.41
C LEU A 7 6.02 -3.89 -6.85
N ILE A 8 5.30 -2.79 -7.01
CA ILE A 8 4.92 -2.17 -8.28
C ILE A 8 5.54 -0.77 -8.25
N SER A 9 6.54 -0.51 -9.10
CA SER A 9 7.19 0.80 -9.15
C SER A 9 6.22 1.85 -9.71
N LYS A 10 6.51 3.14 -9.47
CA LYS A 10 5.71 4.25 -10.01
C LYS A 10 5.52 4.16 -11.52
N VAL A 11 6.61 3.96 -12.27
CA VAL A 11 6.59 3.80 -13.73
C VAL A 11 5.70 2.64 -14.17
N VAL A 12 5.75 1.50 -13.47
CA VAL A 12 4.90 0.35 -13.80
C VAL A 12 3.43 0.67 -13.47
N ALA A 13 3.16 1.29 -12.32
CA ALA A 13 1.81 1.68 -11.93
C ALA A 13 1.16 2.65 -12.93
N GLU A 14 1.91 3.64 -13.40
CA GLU A 14 1.47 4.59 -14.45
C GLU A 14 1.24 3.86 -15.78
N GLY A 15 2.13 2.96 -16.17
CA GLY A 15 1.93 2.12 -17.35
C GLY A 15 0.67 1.25 -17.27
N ILE A 16 0.29 0.79 -16.07
CA ILE A 16 -0.96 0.04 -15.85
C ILE A 16 -2.18 0.95 -15.96
N ARG A 17 -2.11 2.15 -15.36
CA ARG A 17 -3.15 3.17 -15.46
C ARG A 17 -3.46 3.53 -16.91
N ASP A 18 -2.43 3.68 -17.74
CA ASP A 18 -2.58 4.02 -19.15
C ASP A 18 -2.93 2.80 -20.04
N GLY A 19 -3.08 1.60 -19.47
CA GLY A 19 -3.32 0.37 -20.22
C GLY A 19 -2.13 -0.17 -21.02
N ARG A 20 -0.97 0.48 -20.95
CA ARG A 20 0.28 0.07 -21.62
C ARG A 20 0.87 -1.21 -21.02
N ILE A 21 0.67 -1.43 -19.72
CA ILE A 21 1.10 -2.62 -18.98
C ILE A 21 -0.13 -3.35 -18.46
N THR A 22 -0.32 -4.60 -18.90
CA THR A 22 -1.47 -5.44 -18.53
C THR A 22 -1.07 -6.75 -17.86
N ALA A 23 0.23 -7.01 -17.77
CA ALA A 23 0.77 -8.16 -17.08
C ALA A 23 2.05 -7.82 -16.31
N GLN A 24 2.37 -8.62 -15.30
CA GLN A 24 3.70 -8.66 -14.73
C GLN A 24 4.15 -10.11 -14.58
N TYR A 25 5.45 -10.31 -14.64
CA TYR A 25 6.07 -11.61 -14.40
C TYR A 25 6.89 -11.54 -13.12
N ARG A 26 6.73 -12.55 -12.29
CA ARG A 26 7.40 -12.65 -11.00
C ARG A 26 7.84 -14.08 -10.75
N ARG A 27 8.98 -14.21 -10.09
CA ARG A 27 9.54 -15.49 -9.68
C ARG A 27 9.27 -15.72 -8.19
N TRP A 28 8.45 -16.71 -7.87
CA TRP A 28 8.00 -17.02 -6.50
C TRP A 28 7.96 -18.53 -6.24
N ASP A 29 7.98 -18.93 -4.97
CA ASP A 29 7.73 -20.32 -4.57
C ASP A 29 6.24 -20.63 -4.66
N ALA A 30 5.42 -19.69 -4.19
CA ALA A 30 3.96 -19.72 -4.26
C ALA A 30 3.40 -18.36 -4.71
N PRO A 31 2.19 -18.31 -5.31
CA PRO A 31 1.51 -17.06 -5.61
C PRO A 31 1.40 -16.15 -4.38
N ARG A 32 1.84 -14.89 -4.51
CA ARG A 32 1.76 -13.89 -3.42
C ARG A 32 0.53 -13.00 -3.47
N VAL A 33 -0.20 -13.05 -4.58
CA VAL A 33 -1.45 -12.31 -4.83
C VAL A 33 -2.53 -13.28 -5.28
N LYS A 34 -3.78 -12.91 -5.08
CA LYS A 34 -4.94 -13.70 -5.49
C LYS A 34 -5.71 -12.97 -6.61
N PRO A 35 -6.24 -13.68 -7.62
CA PRO A 35 -7.21 -13.09 -8.53
C PRO A 35 -8.36 -12.41 -7.76
N GLY A 36 -8.83 -11.27 -8.25
CA GLY A 36 -9.85 -10.43 -7.64
C GLY A 36 -9.32 -9.46 -6.57
N SER A 37 -8.18 -9.76 -5.95
CA SER A 37 -7.57 -8.86 -4.95
C SER A 37 -7.01 -7.57 -5.57
N THR A 38 -6.97 -6.52 -4.76
CA THR A 38 -6.47 -5.19 -5.18
C THR A 38 -5.25 -4.78 -4.37
N GLN A 39 -4.45 -3.90 -4.95
CA GLN A 39 -3.32 -3.26 -4.30
C GLN A 39 -3.29 -1.78 -4.63
N LEU A 40 -3.12 -0.96 -3.61
CA LEU A 40 -2.88 0.47 -3.78
C LEU A 40 -1.43 0.73 -4.22
N THR A 41 -1.27 1.58 -5.22
CA THR A 41 0.02 1.94 -5.83
C THR A 41 0.18 3.46 -5.91
N ALA A 42 1.31 3.93 -6.43
CA ALA A 42 1.54 5.36 -6.66
C ALA A 42 0.59 5.96 -7.71
N ALA A 43 -0.06 5.16 -8.57
CA ALA A 43 -0.96 5.62 -9.64
C ALA A 43 -2.43 5.24 -9.41
N GLY A 44 -2.80 4.91 -8.16
CA GLY A 44 -4.14 4.45 -7.80
C GLY A 44 -4.20 2.96 -7.50
N VAL A 45 -5.38 2.38 -7.59
CA VAL A 45 -5.66 0.98 -7.26
C VAL A 45 -5.44 0.11 -8.49
N VAL A 46 -4.70 -0.99 -8.30
CA VAL A 46 -4.52 -2.05 -9.31
C VAL A 46 -5.26 -3.29 -8.84
N ARG A 47 -5.99 -3.95 -9.74
CA ARG A 47 -6.63 -5.26 -9.49
C ARG A 47 -5.81 -6.35 -10.16
N PHE A 48 -5.58 -7.45 -9.45
CA PHE A 48 -5.00 -8.66 -10.02
C PHE A 48 -6.13 -9.52 -10.60
N THR A 49 -6.16 -9.71 -11.92
CA THR A 49 -7.26 -10.40 -12.60
C THR A 49 -6.98 -11.89 -12.79
N ARG A 50 -5.71 -12.27 -12.95
CA ARG A 50 -5.31 -13.68 -13.11
C ARG A 50 -3.90 -13.92 -12.62
N VAL A 51 -3.63 -15.10 -12.07
CA VAL A 51 -2.27 -15.57 -11.76
C VAL A 51 -2.11 -16.97 -12.33
N ALA A 52 -1.12 -17.16 -13.19
CA ALA A 52 -0.85 -18.44 -13.85
C ALA A 52 0.63 -18.78 -13.82
N LYS A 53 0.96 -20.05 -13.62
CA LYS A 53 2.32 -20.56 -13.80
C LYS A 53 2.72 -20.44 -15.27
N VAL A 54 3.94 -20.00 -15.53
CA VAL A 54 4.55 -20.02 -16.85
C VAL A 54 5.23 -21.38 -17.01
N ALA A 55 4.76 -22.18 -17.97
CA ALA A 55 5.28 -23.53 -18.20
C ALA A 55 6.71 -23.50 -18.75
N ASP A 56 6.99 -22.58 -19.67
CA ASP A 56 8.28 -22.43 -20.32
C ASP A 56 8.62 -20.93 -20.46
N VAL A 57 9.67 -20.51 -19.76
CA VAL A 57 10.16 -19.12 -19.76
C VAL A 57 10.78 -18.76 -21.11
N ASP A 58 11.35 -19.73 -21.81
CA ASP A 58 11.99 -19.55 -23.12
C ASP A 58 10.98 -19.44 -24.27
N ARG A 59 9.70 -19.64 -23.98
CA ARG A 59 8.59 -19.38 -24.91
C ARG A 59 7.88 -18.05 -24.67
N ILE A 60 8.35 -17.23 -23.72
CA ILE A 60 7.81 -15.88 -23.55
C ILE A 60 8.11 -15.06 -24.82
N SER A 61 7.07 -14.54 -25.45
CA SER A 61 7.19 -13.74 -26.68
C SER A 61 7.45 -12.26 -26.40
N ASP A 62 7.95 -11.53 -27.40
CA ASP A 62 8.14 -10.08 -27.30
C ASP A 62 6.84 -9.33 -27.03
N ARG A 63 5.72 -9.82 -27.59
CA ARG A 63 4.39 -9.27 -27.29
C ARG A 63 4.07 -9.36 -25.81
N ALA A 64 4.34 -10.51 -25.19
CA ALA A 64 4.11 -10.71 -23.77
C ALA A 64 5.06 -9.86 -22.90
N ALA A 65 6.31 -9.68 -23.35
CA ALA A 65 7.26 -8.81 -22.68
C ALA A 65 6.84 -7.34 -22.73
N ARG A 66 6.39 -6.84 -23.90
CA ARG A 66 5.87 -5.48 -24.06
C ARG A 66 4.64 -5.22 -23.18
N ALA A 67 3.71 -6.18 -23.12
CA ALA A 67 2.57 -6.12 -22.21
C ALA A 67 2.97 -6.10 -20.71
N ALA A 68 4.21 -6.48 -20.40
CA ALA A 68 4.80 -6.37 -19.06
C ALA A 68 5.68 -5.14 -18.84
N GLY A 69 5.69 -4.20 -19.79
CA GLY A 69 6.52 -2.99 -19.74
C GLY A 69 7.99 -3.25 -20.04
N MET A 70 8.34 -4.40 -20.61
CA MET A 70 9.71 -4.76 -21.00
C MET A 70 9.93 -4.53 -22.49
N LYS A 71 11.16 -4.20 -22.87
CA LYS A 71 11.55 -3.96 -24.27
C LYS A 71 11.23 -5.16 -25.18
N ASP A 72 11.64 -6.35 -24.76
CA ASP A 72 11.59 -7.60 -25.54
C ASP A 72 11.64 -8.83 -24.61
N ALA A 73 11.44 -10.01 -25.19
CA ALA A 73 11.47 -11.29 -24.49
C ALA A 73 12.83 -11.55 -23.81
N ALA A 74 13.93 -11.22 -24.47
CA ALA A 74 15.28 -11.43 -23.93
C ALA A 74 15.50 -10.62 -22.63
N ALA A 75 15.07 -9.36 -22.60
CA ALA A 75 15.13 -8.51 -21.42
C ALA A 75 14.26 -9.05 -20.29
N LEU A 76 13.05 -9.54 -20.60
CA LEU A 76 12.16 -10.14 -19.60
C LEU A 76 12.74 -11.44 -19.02
N ARG A 77 13.25 -12.34 -19.87
CA ARG A 77 13.88 -13.59 -19.41
C ARG A 77 15.08 -13.32 -18.52
N ARG A 78 15.95 -12.37 -18.90
CA ARG A 78 17.08 -11.93 -18.07
C ARG A 78 16.64 -11.37 -16.72
N ALA A 79 15.54 -10.61 -16.67
CA ALA A 79 14.98 -10.11 -15.42
C ALA A 79 14.41 -11.24 -14.54
N LEU A 80 14.00 -12.36 -15.16
CA LEU A 80 13.47 -13.55 -14.51
C LEU A 80 14.55 -14.60 -14.20
N THR A 81 15.82 -14.40 -14.51
CA THR A 81 16.89 -15.35 -14.19
C THR A 81 16.92 -15.61 -12.67
N PRO A 82 17.04 -16.88 -12.23
CA PRO A 82 17.19 -17.20 -10.81
C PRO A 82 18.37 -16.45 -10.20
N LYS A 83 18.22 -16.01 -8.94
CA LYS A 83 19.30 -15.37 -8.18
C LYS A 83 19.47 -16.10 -6.85
N PRO A 84 20.01 -17.33 -6.86
CA PRO A 84 20.04 -18.21 -5.69
C PRO A 84 20.78 -17.58 -4.50
N ASP A 85 21.81 -16.76 -4.76
CA ASP A 85 22.63 -16.12 -3.72
C ASP A 85 22.01 -14.81 -3.19
N ARG A 86 20.85 -14.40 -3.71
CA ARG A 86 20.22 -13.14 -3.30
C ARG A 86 19.55 -13.30 -1.94
N LYS A 87 20.09 -12.63 -0.92
CA LYS A 87 19.40 -12.47 0.36
C LYS A 87 18.00 -11.86 0.13
N PRO A 88 16.95 -12.40 0.77
CA PRO A 88 15.65 -11.76 0.71
C PRO A 88 15.76 -10.38 1.33
N SER A 89 15.12 -9.39 0.72
CA SER A 89 14.91 -8.10 1.34
C SER A 89 13.53 -8.07 1.99
N GLU A 90 13.35 -7.18 2.97
CA GLU A 90 12.04 -6.94 3.60
C GLU A 90 10.92 -6.70 2.57
N ARG A 91 11.28 -6.10 1.42
CA ARG A 91 10.37 -5.79 0.30
C ARG A 91 10.46 -6.75 -0.89
N GLY A 92 11.26 -7.83 -0.83
CA GLY A 92 11.46 -8.72 -1.96
C GLY A 92 11.92 -10.12 -1.56
N SER A 93 11.27 -11.17 -2.08
CA SER A 93 11.63 -12.56 -1.74
C SER A 93 13.00 -12.97 -2.27
N LYS A 94 13.57 -14.07 -1.75
CA LYS A 94 14.77 -14.74 -2.32
C LYS A 94 14.65 -15.05 -3.82
N GLY A 95 13.45 -14.93 -4.39
CA GLY A 95 13.07 -15.47 -5.69
C GLY A 95 12.81 -16.96 -5.51
N GLY A 96 11.66 -17.44 -5.96
CA GLY A 96 11.39 -18.88 -5.95
C GLY A 96 11.80 -19.58 -7.23
N HIS A 97 11.46 -20.85 -7.38
CA HIS A 97 11.82 -21.59 -8.60
C HIS A 97 10.80 -21.40 -9.74
N THR A 98 9.56 -20.98 -9.42
CA THR A 98 8.47 -20.89 -10.39
C THR A 98 8.28 -19.46 -10.88
N VAL A 99 8.12 -19.30 -12.19
CA VAL A 99 7.70 -18.02 -12.79
C VAL A 99 6.18 -18.00 -12.91
N TYR A 100 5.57 -16.92 -12.43
CA TYR A 100 4.15 -16.63 -12.55
C TYR A 100 3.94 -15.43 -13.46
N ARG A 101 2.95 -15.54 -14.36
CA ARG A 101 2.35 -14.42 -15.06
C ARG A 101 1.14 -13.94 -14.26
N ILE A 102 1.12 -12.65 -13.97
CA ILE A 102 0.08 -11.98 -13.21
C ILE A 102 -0.58 -10.98 -14.17
N ASN A 103 -1.83 -11.22 -14.55
CA ASN A 103 -2.61 -10.22 -15.27
C ASN A 103 -3.20 -9.24 -14.28
N LEU A 104 -3.26 -7.98 -14.69
CA LEU A 104 -3.64 -6.89 -13.83
C LEU A 104 -4.17 -5.71 -14.65
N GLU A 105 -5.00 -4.91 -14.00
CA GLU A 105 -5.66 -3.75 -14.60
C GLU A 105 -5.73 -2.62 -13.58
N TRP A 106 -5.86 -1.39 -14.08
CA TRP A 106 -6.16 -0.25 -13.24
C TRP A 106 -7.63 -0.32 -12.81
N ALA A 107 -7.88 -0.10 -11.52
CA ALA A 107 -9.18 -0.31 -10.89
C ALA A 107 -9.73 0.95 -10.21
N GLY A 108 -9.09 2.10 -10.42
CA GLY A 108 -9.56 3.40 -9.91
C GLY A 108 -8.47 4.21 -9.22
N GLU A 109 -8.83 5.44 -8.86
CA GLU A 109 -7.97 6.33 -8.08
C GLU A 109 -7.75 5.82 -6.65
N ASP A 110 -6.77 6.39 -5.95
CA ASP A 110 -6.60 6.15 -4.51
C ASP A 110 -7.85 6.61 -3.75
N PRO A 111 -8.66 5.70 -3.17
CA PRO A 111 -9.92 6.08 -2.53
C PRO A 111 -9.70 6.98 -1.32
N ARG A 112 -8.48 6.99 -0.74
CA ARG A 112 -8.13 7.86 0.39
C ARG A 112 -8.12 9.34 0.01
N ILE A 113 -7.90 9.68 -1.27
CA ILE A 113 -7.90 11.07 -1.73
C ILE A 113 -9.31 11.67 -1.62
N ALA A 114 -10.33 10.92 -2.05
CA ALA A 114 -11.72 11.34 -1.92
C ALA A 114 -12.14 11.39 -0.44
N LEU A 115 -11.85 10.32 0.31
CA LEU A 115 -12.22 10.22 1.73
C LEU A 115 -11.68 11.38 2.55
N ARG A 116 -10.40 11.73 2.39
CA ARG A 116 -9.76 12.76 3.23
C ARG A 116 -10.32 14.16 2.96
N ALA A 117 -10.81 14.43 1.75
CA ALA A 117 -11.33 15.75 1.38
C ALA A 117 -12.76 16.00 1.90
N GLN A 118 -13.50 14.94 2.25
CA GLN A 118 -14.91 15.04 2.64
C GLN A 118 -15.06 15.11 4.16
N VAL A 119 -15.94 16.01 4.62
CA VAL A 119 -16.42 15.99 6.01
C VAL A 119 -17.35 14.78 6.17
N PRO A 120 -17.10 13.90 7.16
CA PRO A 120 -17.88 12.68 7.35
C PRO A 120 -19.29 13.01 7.84
N THR A 121 -20.25 12.23 7.38
CA THR A 121 -21.60 12.17 7.96
C THR A 121 -21.56 11.57 9.37
N ARG A 122 -22.69 11.65 10.10
CA ARG A 122 -22.81 11.07 11.44
C ARG A 122 -22.57 9.56 11.47
N ASP A 123 -23.11 8.83 10.49
CA ASP A 123 -22.94 7.38 10.39
C ASP A 123 -21.49 7.02 10.10
N GLU A 124 -20.82 7.79 9.24
CA GLU A 124 -19.40 7.63 8.97
C GLU A 124 -18.53 7.94 10.19
N LEU A 125 -18.89 8.94 11.01
CA LEU A 125 -18.21 9.22 12.27
C LEU A 125 -18.32 8.02 13.22
N THR A 126 -19.50 7.40 13.33
CA THR A 126 -19.70 6.17 14.11
C THR A 126 -18.84 5.01 13.56
N GLU A 127 -18.75 4.86 12.24
CA GLU A 127 -17.88 3.85 11.62
C GLU A 127 -16.40 4.11 11.92
N ILE A 128 -15.94 5.36 11.80
CA ILE A 128 -14.58 5.75 12.13
C ILE A 128 -14.28 5.41 13.60
N ALA A 129 -15.16 5.80 14.52
CA ALA A 129 -15.01 5.50 15.94
C ALA A 129 -14.86 4.00 16.19
N GLY A 130 -15.77 3.17 15.66
CA GLY A 130 -15.69 1.71 15.84
C GLY A 130 -14.41 1.09 15.25
N ARG A 131 -13.90 1.62 14.15
CA ARG A 131 -12.62 1.19 13.56
C ARG A 131 -11.43 1.59 14.43
N LEU A 132 -11.43 2.80 14.99
CA LEU A 132 -10.36 3.31 15.86
C LEU A 132 -10.37 2.61 17.22
N ASP A 133 -11.55 2.39 17.82
CA ASP A 133 -11.70 1.60 19.05
C ASP A 133 -11.07 0.22 18.93
N ARG A 134 -11.28 -0.45 17.78
CA ARG A 134 -10.65 -1.75 17.52
C ARG A 134 -9.12 -1.66 17.44
N LEU A 135 -8.58 -0.56 16.90
CA LEU A 135 -7.14 -0.32 16.85
C LEU A 135 -6.55 0.00 18.22
N ASP A 136 -7.35 0.59 19.11
CA ASP A 136 -6.98 0.99 20.47
C ASP A 136 -7.02 -0.17 21.47
N ARG A 137 -7.73 -1.27 21.18
CA ARG A 137 -7.79 -2.51 22.00
C ARG A 137 -6.49 -3.34 22.01
N ARG A 138 -5.32 -2.70 22.04
CA ARG A 138 -4.01 -3.37 22.14
C ARG A 138 -3.49 -3.34 23.59
N PRO A 139 -2.60 -4.28 24.00
CA PRO A 139 -2.08 -4.32 25.37
C PRO A 139 -1.37 -3.04 25.83
N SER A 140 -0.79 -2.27 24.90
CA SER A 140 -0.14 -0.98 25.20
C SER A 140 -1.10 0.20 25.35
N GLY A 141 -2.42 -0.05 25.33
CA GLY A 141 -3.44 0.98 25.52
C GLY A 141 -3.82 1.74 24.24
N PRO A 142 -4.82 2.64 24.37
CA PRO A 142 -5.29 3.48 23.27
C PRO A 142 -4.20 4.45 22.80
N TRP A 143 -4.28 4.82 21.52
CA TRP A 143 -3.25 5.62 20.87
C TRP A 143 -3.78 6.50 19.74
N THR A 144 -4.93 6.14 19.15
CA THR A 144 -5.41 6.79 17.93
C THR A 144 -5.71 8.26 18.17
N ARG A 145 -6.50 8.59 19.21
CA ARG A 145 -6.85 9.96 19.59
C ARG A 145 -5.62 10.80 19.93
N ASP A 146 -4.69 10.28 20.72
CA ASP A 146 -3.45 10.99 21.08
C ASP A 146 -2.60 11.36 19.84
N ILE A 147 -2.48 10.43 18.87
CA ILE A 147 -1.74 10.72 17.64
C ILE A 147 -2.47 11.77 16.81
N LEU A 148 -3.80 11.67 16.69
CA LEU A 148 -4.60 12.63 15.91
C LEU A 148 -4.54 14.03 16.53
N GLU A 149 -4.67 14.16 17.85
CA GLU A 149 -4.55 15.43 18.57
C GLU A 149 -3.14 16.02 18.41
N TRP A 150 -2.08 15.20 18.56
CA TRP A 150 -0.73 15.71 18.33
C TRP A 150 -0.52 16.20 16.89
N ILE A 151 -1.03 15.48 15.88
CA ILE A 151 -0.93 15.89 14.48
C ILE A 151 -1.71 17.19 14.22
N ARG A 152 -2.86 17.39 14.87
CA ARG A 152 -3.61 18.65 14.82
C ARG A 152 -2.76 19.82 15.31
N ASP A 153 -2.10 19.62 16.45
CA ASP A 153 -1.39 20.68 17.16
C ASP A 153 0.03 20.92 16.61
N ASN A 154 0.55 19.97 15.83
CA ASN A 154 1.91 19.98 15.27
C ASN A 154 1.91 19.64 13.76
N PRO A 155 1.21 20.42 12.91
CA PRO A 155 1.13 20.13 11.49
C PRO A 155 2.52 20.18 10.84
N GLN A 156 2.82 19.19 10.01
CA GLN A 156 4.07 19.05 9.26
C GLN A 156 5.35 18.94 10.11
N VAL A 157 5.21 18.64 11.41
CA VAL A 157 6.35 18.33 12.27
C VAL A 157 6.85 16.91 12.03
N VAL A 158 8.17 16.72 12.03
CA VAL A 158 8.79 15.43 11.72
C VAL A 158 8.36 14.35 12.72
N SER A 159 7.94 13.20 12.19
CA SER A 159 7.46 12.07 12.99
C SER A 159 8.44 11.54 14.06
N LYS A 160 9.73 11.90 13.96
CA LYS A 160 10.75 11.53 14.94
C LYS A 160 10.49 12.21 16.30
N GLU A 161 9.97 13.43 16.29
CA GLU A 161 9.63 14.17 17.51
C GLU A 161 8.44 13.53 18.23
N LEU A 162 7.37 13.20 17.50
CA LEU A 162 6.24 12.45 18.05
C LEU A 162 6.69 11.13 18.69
N ALA A 163 7.60 10.41 18.05
CA ALA A 163 8.11 9.15 18.59
C ALA A 163 8.88 9.36 19.90
N ALA A 164 9.72 10.40 19.95
CA ALA A 164 10.50 10.75 21.14
C ALA A 164 9.61 11.18 22.31
N ILE A 165 8.63 12.07 22.07
CA ILE A 165 7.68 12.54 23.09
C ILE A 165 6.87 11.37 23.67
N ARG A 166 6.48 10.41 22.83
CA ARG A 166 5.72 9.23 23.26
C ARG A 166 6.58 8.10 23.83
N GLY A 167 7.91 8.20 23.76
CA GLY A 167 8.81 7.12 24.17
C GLY A 167 8.60 5.81 23.38
N VAL A 168 8.28 5.89 22.08
CA VAL A 168 8.03 4.72 21.23
C VAL A 168 8.98 4.63 20.06
N GLU A 169 9.13 3.42 19.50
CA GLU A 169 9.91 3.22 18.29
C GLU A 169 9.26 3.87 17.06
N LEU A 170 10.07 4.55 16.25
CA LEU A 170 9.60 5.32 15.09
C LEU A 170 8.93 4.46 14.00
N LEU A 171 9.53 3.31 13.64
CA LEU A 171 9.03 2.51 12.53
C LEU A 171 7.67 1.85 12.84
N PRO A 172 7.47 1.19 14.00
CA PRO A 172 6.15 0.73 14.43
C PRO A 172 5.12 1.87 14.50
N MET A 173 5.47 3.04 15.04
CA MET A 173 4.56 4.18 15.07
C MET A 173 4.18 4.67 13.67
N LYS A 174 5.11 4.66 12.70
CA LYS A 174 4.79 4.94 11.28
C LYS A 174 3.87 3.88 10.66
N VAL A 175 3.90 2.62 11.13
CA VAL A 175 2.89 1.61 10.74
C VAL A 175 1.53 2.02 11.25
N ASP A 176 1.45 2.48 12.50
CA ASP A 176 0.21 2.93 13.13
C ASP A 176 -0.39 4.16 12.41
N ILE A 177 0.41 5.19 12.15
CA ILE A 177 -0.04 6.38 11.41
C ILE A 177 -0.54 6.01 10.00
N ARG A 178 0.04 4.99 9.36
CA ARG A 178 -0.48 4.48 8.07
C ARG A 178 -1.88 3.88 8.17
N LYS A 179 -2.27 3.33 9.32
CA LYS A 179 -3.64 2.85 9.56
C LYS A 179 -4.62 4.03 9.61
N LEU A 180 -4.26 5.11 10.30
CA LEU A 180 -5.05 6.35 10.33
C LEU A 180 -5.18 6.97 8.93
N LYS A 181 -4.08 7.02 8.17
CA LYS A 181 -4.08 7.47 6.77
C LYS A 181 -4.99 6.61 5.89
N ALA A 182 -5.04 5.31 6.11
CA ALA A 182 -5.92 4.41 5.36
C ALA A 182 -7.41 4.69 5.59
N LEU A 183 -7.76 5.29 6.72
CA LEU A 183 -9.11 5.77 7.03
C LEU A 183 -9.38 7.21 6.52
N GLY A 184 -8.41 7.80 5.82
CA GLY A 184 -8.52 9.17 5.31
C GLY A 184 -8.41 10.24 6.38
N LEU A 185 -7.95 9.93 7.60
CA LEU A 185 -7.91 10.87 8.73
C LEU A 185 -6.68 11.79 8.73
N THR A 186 -5.63 11.41 8.00
CA THR A 186 -4.38 12.17 7.94
C THR A 186 -3.86 12.32 6.51
N ILE A 187 -3.17 13.43 6.27
CA ILE A 187 -2.40 13.73 5.06
C ILE A 187 -0.92 13.52 5.41
N SER A 188 -0.16 12.86 4.53
CA SER A 188 1.29 12.79 4.67
C SER A 188 1.94 13.77 3.73
N HIS A 189 2.92 14.49 4.23
CA HIS A 189 3.74 15.42 3.49
C HIS A 189 5.17 14.86 3.40
N ASP A 190 6.06 15.58 2.72
CA ASP A 190 7.48 15.23 2.69
C ASP A 190 8.09 15.26 4.10
N VAL A 191 7.61 16.19 4.93
CA VAL A 191 7.92 16.28 6.35
C VAL A 191 6.62 16.24 7.16
N GLY A 192 6.52 15.24 8.03
CA GLY A 192 5.41 15.16 8.99
C GLY A 192 4.05 14.81 8.38
N TYR A 193 3.02 15.16 9.14
CA TYR A 193 1.62 14.84 8.85
C TYR A 193 0.73 16.04 9.16
N GLU A 194 -0.47 16.00 8.63
CA GLU A 194 -1.54 16.96 8.95
C GLU A 194 -2.85 16.18 9.08
N LEU A 195 -3.81 16.71 9.83
CA LEU A 195 -5.16 16.19 9.79
C LEU A 195 -5.79 16.48 8.44
N SER A 196 -6.60 15.56 7.96
CA SER A 196 -7.52 15.88 6.88
C SER A 196 -8.77 16.58 7.40
N PRO A 197 -9.58 17.24 6.55
CA PRO A 197 -10.93 17.66 6.90
C PRO A 197 -11.74 16.55 7.62
N ARG A 198 -11.61 15.30 7.14
CA ARG A 198 -12.24 14.14 7.78
C ARG A 198 -11.72 13.86 9.18
N GLY A 199 -10.41 13.96 9.38
CA GLY A 199 -9.77 13.73 10.68
C GLY A 199 -10.09 14.82 11.70
N ALA A 200 -10.12 16.08 11.27
CA ALA A 200 -10.51 17.21 12.10
C ALA A 200 -11.96 17.07 12.58
N ALA A 201 -12.90 16.84 11.65
CA ALA A 201 -14.30 16.62 11.99
C ALA A 201 -14.52 15.41 12.91
N TYR A 202 -13.71 14.35 12.77
CA TYR A 202 -13.74 13.25 13.73
C TYR A 202 -13.32 13.68 15.13
N LEU A 203 -12.21 14.41 15.29
CA LEU A 203 -11.80 14.90 16.61
C LEU A 203 -12.82 15.85 17.23
N ASP A 204 -13.39 16.77 16.43
CA ASP A 204 -14.39 17.74 16.90
C ASP A 204 -15.70 17.05 17.34
N SER A 205 -15.97 15.85 16.83
CA SER A 205 -17.12 15.04 17.26
C SER A 205 -16.93 14.33 18.60
N LEU A 206 -15.70 14.27 19.11
CA LEU A 206 -15.39 13.59 20.36
C LEU A 206 -15.72 14.47 21.57
N PRO A 207 -16.10 13.86 22.71
CA PRO A 207 -16.20 14.62 23.94
C PRO A 207 -14.84 15.22 24.33
N PRO A 208 -14.82 16.39 24.98
CA PRO A 208 -13.60 16.93 25.58
C PRO A 208 -12.94 15.90 26.50
N ARG A 209 -11.61 15.99 26.62
CA ARG A 209 -10.86 15.21 27.63
C ARG A 209 -10.95 15.87 29.00
#